data_AF-A0A518HTB1-F1
#
_entry.id   AF-A0A518HTB1-F1
#
_cell.length_a   1.000
_cell.length_b   1.000
_cell.length_c   1.000
_cell.angle_alpha   90.00
_cell.angle_beta   90.00
_cell.angle_gamma   90.00
#
_symmetry.space_group_name_H-M   'P 1'
#
loop_
_entity.id
_entity.type
_entity.pdbx_description
1 polymer ?
#
loop_
_entity_poly.entity_id
_entity_poly.type
_entity_poly.pdbx_seq_one_letter_code
_entity_poly.pdbx_strand_id
1 'polypeptide(L)' 'MDKIAKVISLITLGLVVFPCLLYFLGAIELDAVKWAALAGTIGWFISTPLWMSRKLPVDANQVEI' A
#
# COMPACT_ATOMS: atom_id res chain seq x y z
N MET A 1 -14.33 8.64 3.51
CA MET A 1 -13.83 7.24 3.54
C MET A 1 -12.31 7.19 3.32
N ASP A 2 -11.76 8.11 2.53
CA ASP A 2 -10.33 8.19 2.17
C ASP A 2 -9.33 8.19 3.32
N LYS A 3 -9.67 8.80 4.47
CA LYS A 3 -8.76 8.85 5.63
C LYS A 3 -8.51 7.45 6.22
N ILE A 4 -9.52 6.60 6.28
CA ILE A 4 -9.42 5.24 6.80
C ILE A 4 -8.60 4.38 5.82
N ALA A 5 -8.92 4.47 4.52
CA ALA A 5 -8.16 3.76 3.47
C ALA A 5 -6.68 4.21 3.42
N LYS A 6 -6.38 5.49 3.64
CA LYS A 6 -5.00 6.00 3.79
C LYS A 6 -4.28 5.38 4.98
N VAL A 7 -4.91 5.33 6.15
CA VAL A 7 -4.30 4.76 7.37
C VAL A 7 -4.04 3.27 7.17
N ILE A 8 -4.99 2.53 6.60
CA ILE A 8 -4.83 1.10 6.30
C ILE A 8 -3.68 0.91 5.30
N SER A 9 -3.63 1.71 4.23
CA SER A 9 -2.52 1.70 3.25
C SER A 9 -1.17 1.93 3.93
N LEU A 10 -1.08 2.90 4.85
CA LEU A 10 0.15 3.15 5.60
C LEU A 10 0.57 1.96 6.49
N ILE A 11 -0.38 1.34 7.19
CA ILE A 11 -0.12 0.17 8.04
C ILE A 11 0.36 -1.02 7.21
N THR A 12 -0.31 -1.29 6.08
CA THR A 12 0.05 -2.39 5.17
C THR A 12 1.42 -2.18 4.53
N LEU A 13 1.79 -0.94 4.23
CA LEU A 13 3.13 -0.59 3.77
C LEU A 13 4.17 -0.80 4.89
N GLY A 14 3.84 -0.41 6.13
CA GLY A 14 4.66 -0.68 7.31
C GLY A 14 4.91 -2.18 7.51
N LEU A 15 3.90 -3.02 7.28
CA LEU A 15 4.01 -4.48 7.32
C LEU A 15 4.96 -5.07 6.27
N VAL A 16 5.31 -4.33 5.22
CA VAL A 16 6.34 -4.75 4.24
C VAL A 16 7.73 -4.32 4.69
N VAL A 17 7.87 -3.09 5.20
CA VAL A 17 9.18 -2.50 5.52
C VAL A 17 9.69 -2.93 6.89
N PHE A 18 8.83 -2.95 7.90
CA PHE A 18 9.19 -3.21 9.30
C PHE A 18 9.75 -4.62 9.56
N PRO A 19 9.19 -5.71 9.00
CA PRO A 19 9.77 -7.04 9.18
C PRO A 19 11.16 -7.16 8.53
N CYS A 20 11.39 -6.46 7.41
CA CYS A 20 12.73 -6.42 6.80
C CYS A 20 13.77 -5.83 7.76
N LEU A 21 13.42 -4.74 8.46
CA LEU A 21 14.30 -4.14 9.48
C LEU A 21 14.53 -5.09 10.65
N LEU A 22 13.47 -5.74 11.15
CA LEU A 22 13.58 -6.70 12.26
C LEU A 22 14.46 -7.92 11.90
N TYR A 23 14.38 -8.39 10.65
CA TYR A 23 15.23 -9.47 10.16
C TYR A 23 16.71 -9.05 10.09
N PHE A 24 17.00 -7.84 9.62
CA PHE A 24 18.37 -7.31 9.64
C PHE A 24 18.94 -7.17 11.05
N LEU A 25 18.09 -6.91 12.05
CA LEU A 25 18.46 -6.87 13.46
C LEU A 25 18.54 -8.27 14.10
N GLY A 26 18.25 -9.34 13.36
CA GLY A 26 18.25 -10.72 13.86
C GLY A 26 17.09 -11.04 14.82
N ALA A 27 16.05 -10.21 14.86
CA ALA A 27 14.93 -10.36 15.79
C ALA A 27 13.85 -11.33 15.30
N ILE A 28 13.76 -11.57 13.98
CA ILE A 28 12.81 -12.52 13.38
C ILE A 28 13.47 -13.33 12.27
N GLU A 29 12.89 -14.48 11.94
CA GLU A 29 13.35 -15.33 10.84
C GLU A 29 12.84 -14.87 9.46
N LEU A 30 13.52 -15.31 8.40
CA LEU A 30 13.18 -14.96 7.03
C LEU A 30 11.77 -15.41 6.62
N ASP A 31 11.28 -16.52 7.18
CA ASP A 31 9.94 -17.02 6.89
C ASP A 31 8.85 -16.05 7.36
N ALA A 32 9.01 -15.50 8.56
CA ALA A 32 8.11 -14.48 9.09
C ALA A 32 8.10 -13.20 8.23
N VAL A 33 9.26 -12.79 7.70
CA VAL A 33 9.36 -11.65 6.76
C VAL A 33 8.57 -11.91 5.49
N LYS A 34 8.70 -13.11 4.89
CA LYS A 34 8.01 -13.46 3.64
C LYS A 34 6.50 -13.38 3.80
N TRP A 35 5.96 -13.97 4.86
CA TRP A 35 4.52 -13.96 5.12
C TRP A 35 4.01 -12.55 5.44
N ALA A 36 4.74 -11.78 6.25
CA ALA A 36 4.37 -10.40 6.58
C ALA A 36 4.39 -9.49 5.34
N ALA A 37 5.44 -9.59 4.51
CA ALA A 37 5.55 -8.83 3.27
C ALA A 37 4.47 -9.21 2.25
N LEU A 38 4.11 -10.49 2.14
CA LEU A 38 3.03 -10.95 1.27
C LEU A 38 1.68 -10.35 1.72
N ALA A 39 1.34 -10.49 3.00
CA ALA A 39 0.10 -9.95 3.56
C ALA A 39 0.05 -8.40 3.44
N GLY A 40 1.16 -7.73 3.73
CA GLY A 40 1.31 -6.28 3.56
C GLY A 40 1.12 -5.84 2.12
N THR A 41 1.70 -6.56 1.16
CA THR A 41 1.56 -6.26 -0.27
C THR A 41 0.12 -6.41 -0.74
N ILE A 42 -0.56 -7.50 -0.37
CA ILE A 42 -1.97 -7.72 -0.72
C ILE A 42 -2.85 -6.60 -0.11
N GLY A 43 -2.67 -6.31 1.19
CA GLY A 43 -3.41 -5.25 1.87
C GLY A 43 -3.16 -3.86 1.27
N TRP A 44 -1.93 -3.58 0.86
CA TRP A 44 -1.57 -2.31 0.23
C TRP A 44 -2.18 -2.19 -1.17
N PHE A 45 -2.17 -3.26 -1.96
CA PHE A 45 -2.79 -3.29 -3.29
C PHE A 45 -4.30 -3.07 -3.26
N ILE A 46 -4.98 -3.53 -2.22
CA ILE A 46 -6.42 -3.31 -2.05
C ILE A 46 -6.69 -1.89 -1.53
N SER A 47 -5.93 -1.43 -0.53
CA SER A 47 -6.21 -0.16 0.16
C SER A 47 -5.78 1.07 -0.63
N THR A 48 -4.65 1.01 -1.33
CA THR A 48 -4.07 2.15 -2.07
C THR A 48 -4.97 2.70 -3.17
N PRO A 49 -5.54 1.89 -4.09
CA PRO A 49 -6.43 2.42 -5.12
C PRO A 49 -7.71 3.04 -4.53
N LEU A 50 -8.19 2.59 -3.37
CA LEU A 50 -9.42 3.12 -2.77
C LEU A 50 -9.35 4.60 -2.37
N TRP A 51 -8.15 5.14 -2.15
CA TRP A 51 -7.98 6.57 -1.83
C TRP A 51 -7.11 7.32 -2.84
N MET A 52 -6.23 6.62 -3.56
CA MET A 52 -5.31 7.22 -4.52
C MET A 52 -5.88 7.23 -5.96
N SER A 53 -7.06 6.64 -6.18
CA SER A 53 -7.73 6.73 -7.47
C SER A 53 -7.99 8.19 -7.83
N ARG A 54 -7.37 8.65 -8.91
CA ARG A 54 -7.52 10.01 -9.41
C ARG A 54 -8.84 10.13 -10.14
N LYS A 55 -9.55 11.26 -9.94
CA LYS A 55 -10.54 11.69 -10.93
C LYS A 55 -9.77 11.92 -12.22
N LEU A 56 -10.11 11.16 -13.27
CA LEU A 56 -9.51 11.38 -14.59
C LEU A 56 -9.75 12.85 -14.97
N PRO A 57 -8.73 13.61 -15.39
CA PRO A 57 -8.95 14.93 -15.94
C PRO A 57 -9.89 14.81 -17.13
N VAL A 58 -10.82 15.77 -17.27
CA VAL A 58 -11.75 15.82 -18.40
C VAL A 58 -10.94 15.78 -19.69
N ASP A 59 -11.19 14.75 -20.50
CA ASP A 59 -10.50 14.50 -21.75
C ASP A 59 -10.63 15.74 -22.65
N ALA A 60 -9.50 16.22 -23.19
CA ALA A 60 -9.44 17.42 -24.03
C ALA A 60 -10.25 17.28 -25.34
N ASN A 61 -10.74 16.08 -25.66
CA ASN A 61 -11.71 15.83 -26.73
C ASN A 61 -13.12 16.40 -26.48
N GLN A 62 -13.40 16.98 -25.31
CA GLN A 62 -14.66 17.69 -25.01
C GLN A 62 -14.55 19.22 -25.21
N VAL A 63 -13.42 19.73 -25.70
CA VAL A 63 -13.29 21.14 -26.05
C VAL A 63 -13.72 21.29 -27.51
N GLU A 64 -15.03 21.43 -27.75
CA GLU A 64 -15.52 21.99 -29.01
C GLU A 64 -14.97 23.42 -29.12
N ILE A 65 -14.11 23.64 -30.14
CA ILE A 65 -13.58 24.96 -30.51
C ILE A 65 -14.45 25.51 -31.64
#